data_AF-A0A6C0DBN2-F1
#
_entry.id   AF-A0A6C0DBN2-F1
#
_cell.length_a   1.000
_cell.length_b   1.000
_cell.length_c   1.000
_cell.angle_alpha   90.00
_cell.angle_beta   90.00
_cell.angle_gamma   90.00
#
_symmetry.space_group_name_H-M   'P 1'
#
loop_
_entity.id
_entity.type
_entity.pdbx_description
1 polymer ?
#
loop_
_entity_poly.entity_id
_entity_poly.type
_entity_poly.pdbx_seq_one_letter_code
_entity_poly.pdbx_strand_id
1 'polypeptide(L)'
;MPRNLKGGKNYKKMAKGNSVFDIDKFRIDRQEGQQIARVLRNLGNLNMSCYCNDGITRICKIRGKMIKREFVDAGDLVLISLRELEQDTTEADKKEMRGDILAKYPYECISELRKEEGVNQSLFVTLESLVDGKIPSKTEEAGFVFDHGSEDEMEDNRPVSNTIEQKKDDVESDDDDVNIDKL
;
A
#
# COMPACT_ATOMS: atom_id res chain seq x y z
N MET A 1 10.56 23.86 23.10
CA MET A 1 11.81 24.52 23.56
C MET A 1 12.96 24.10 22.65
N PRO A 2 13.81 25.03 22.19
CA PRO A 2 14.92 24.73 21.30
C PRO A 2 15.98 23.85 21.99
N ARG A 3 16.63 22.95 21.23
CA ARG A 3 17.72 22.12 21.74
C ARG A 3 18.94 22.98 22.03
N ASN A 4 19.59 22.72 23.17
CA ASN A 4 20.83 23.38 23.52
C ASN A 4 21.99 22.74 22.72
N LEU A 5 22.45 23.47 21.70
CA LEU A 5 23.48 23.01 20.75
C LEU A 5 24.91 23.36 21.17
N LYS A 6 25.11 24.19 22.21
CA LYS A 6 26.44 24.69 22.58
C LYS A 6 26.64 24.66 24.09
N GLY A 7 27.12 23.53 24.60
CA GLY A 7 27.57 23.39 25.98
C GLY A 7 26.46 23.26 27.04
N GLY A 8 26.86 22.89 28.26
CA GLY A 8 25.97 22.67 29.41
C GLY A 8 25.78 21.21 29.84
N LYS A 9 25.15 20.99 31.00
CA LYS A 9 24.93 19.65 31.59
C LYS A 9 24.09 18.74 30.68
N ASN A 10 23.11 19.30 29.97
CA ASN A 10 22.27 18.57 29.01
C ASN A 10 22.93 18.40 27.63
N TYR A 11 23.90 19.25 27.28
CA TYR A 11 24.67 19.12 26.04
C TYR A 11 25.60 17.90 26.08
N LYS A 12 26.34 17.69 27.18
CA LYS A 12 27.25 16.53 27.31
C LYS A 12 26.53 15.18 27.25
N LYS A 13 25.29 15.10 27.73
CA LYS A 13 24.45 13.89 27.63
C LYS A 13 24.00 13.63 26.19
N MET A 14 23.72 14.69 25.42
CA MET A 14 23.20 14.58 24.06
C MET A 14 24.32 14.44 23.00
N ALA A 15 25.51 14.99 23.25
CA ALA A 15 26.66 14.91 22.34
C ALA A 15 27.31 13.52 22.28
N LYS A 16 27.11 12.66 23.30
CA LYS A 16 27.74 11.33 23.39
C LYS A 16 27.01 10.20 22.68
N GLY A 17 25.84 10.46 22.07
CA GLY A 17 24.95 9.39 21.60
C GLY A 17 24.47 9.46 20.15
N ASN A 18 24.85 10.49 19.39
CA ASN A 18 24.19 10.79 18.11
C ASN A 18 25.13 11.10 16.94
N SER A 19 26.45 10.93 17.09
CA SER A 19 27.40 11.14 16.02
C SER A 19 27.63 9.83 15.27
N VAL A 20 27.29 9.84 13.99
CA VAL A 20 27.35 8.74 13.01
C VAL A 20 26.10 7.85 13.06
N PHE A 21 25.31 7.92 11.99
CA PHE A 21 24.38 6.85 11.62
C PHE A 21 25.24 5.63 11.37
N ASP A 22 25.42 4.79 12.39
CA ASP A 22 26.12 3.52 12.20
C ASP A 22 25.22 2.64 11.32
N ILE A 23 25.55 2.60 10.03
CA ILE A 23 24.89 1.75 9.03
C ILE A 23 24.92 0.30 9.51
N ASP A 24 26.02 -0.11 10.15
CA ASP A 24 26.19 -1.43 10.79
C ASP A 24 25.18 -1.72 11.91
N LYS A 25 24.61 -0.69 12.56
CA LYS A 25 23.54 -0.90 13.57
C LYS A 25 22.19 -1.25 12.96
N PHE A 26 22.00 -1.04 11.65
CA PHE A 26 20.75 -1.33 10.94
C PHE A 26 20.78 -2.63 10.15
N ARG A 27 21.86 -3.41 10.24
CA ARG A 27 21.83 -4.81 9.85
C ARG A 27 20.97 -5.56 10.86
N ILE A 28 19.67 -5.64 10.57
CA ILE A 28 18.70 -6.29 11.43
C ILE A 28 18.66 -7.77 11.08
N ASP A 29 19.19 -8.60 11.97
CA ASP A 29 19.06 -10.05 11.88
C ASP A 29 17.59 -10.45 12.06
N ARG A 30 17.00 -11.06 11.04
CA ARG A 30 15.63 -11.57 11.10
C ARG A 30 15.61 -12.89 11.84
N GLN A 31 14.68 -13.03 12.77
CA GLN A 31 14.41 -14.29 13.45
C GLN A 31 13.20 -14.99 12.85
N GLU A 32 13.00 -16.25 13.22
CA GLU A 32 11.79 -17.01 12.89
C GLU A 32 10.55 -16.25 13.38
N GLY A 33 9.51 -16.17 12.54
CA GLY A 33 8.29 -15.40 12.81
C GLY A 33 8.40 -13.89 12.54
N GLN A 34 9.54 -13.39 12.08
CA GLN A 34 9.71 -12.00 11.64
C GLN A 34 9.72 -11.89 10.12
N GLN A 35 9.07 -10.85 9.59
CA GLN A 35 8.95 -10.61 8.17
C GLN A 35 9.06 -9.12 7.84
N ILE A 36 9.50 -8.82 6.62
CA ILE A 36 9.48 -7.47 6.07
C ILE A 36 8.06 -7.14 5.65
N ALA A 37 7.68 -5.89 5.84
CA ALA A 37 6.42 -5.38 5.33
C ALA A 37 6.56 -3.92 4.91
N ARG A 38 5.64 -3.47 4.07
CA ARG A 38 5.46 -2.06 3.75
C ARG A 38 4.22 -1.52 4.42
N VAL A 39 4.32 -0.35 5.01
CA VAL A 39 3.16 0.35 5.57
C VAL A 39 2.31 0.90 4.41
N LEU A 40 1.03 0.56 4.39
CA LEU A 40 0.06 1.09 3.42
C LEU A 40 -0.61 2.36 3.93
N ARG A 41 -1.23 2.27 5.11
CA ARG A 41 -2.02 3.36 5.69
C ARG A 41 -2.06 3.30 7.21
N ASN A 42 -2.26 4.47 7.82
CA ASN A 42 -2.40 4.60 9.27
C ASN A 42 -3.88 4.37 9.64
N LEU A 43 -4.16 3.43 10.54
CA LEU A 43 -5.52 3.13 11.00
C LEU A 43 -5.89 3.88 12.30
N GLY A 44 -4.90 4.50 12.96
CA GLY A 44 -5.07 5.18 14.24
C GLY A 44 -4.89 4.26 15.44
N ASN A 45 -4.84 4.82 16.65
CA ASN A 45 -4.54 4.08 17.90
C ASN A 45 -3.26 3.22 17.81
N LEU A 46 -2.22 3.76 17.14
CA LEU A 46 -0.96 3.06 16.85
C LEU A 46 -1.09 1.80 15.98
N ASN A 47 -2.26 1.58 15.37
CA ASN A 47 -2.45 0.53 14.37
C ASN A 47 -2.17 1.08 12.98
N MET A 48 -1.52 0.27 12.17
CA MET A 48 -1.21 0.53 10.78
C MET A 48 -1.58 -0.70 9.95
N SER A 49 -1.99 -0.47 8.71
CA SER A 49 -2.20 -1.53 7.73
C SER A 49 -0.88 -1.75 7.01
N CYS A 50 -0.33 -2.95 7.07
CA CYS A 50 0.96 -3.30 6.50
C CYS A 50 0.80 -4.45 5.50
N TYR A 51 1.41 -4.31 4.33
CA TYR A 51 1.53 -5.35 3.32
C TYR A 51 2.77 -6.19 3.63
N CYS A 52 2.59 -7.43 4.02
CA CYS A 52 3.67 -8.33 4.43
C CYS A 52 4.33 -9.02 3.23
N ASN A 53 5.51 -9.59 3.48
CA ASN A 53 6.23 -10.40 2.50
C ASN A 53 5.45 -11.66 2.06
N ASP A 54 4.44 -12.09 2.80
CA ASP A 54 3.54 -13.19 2.35
C ASP A 54 2.55 -12.74 1.26
N GLY A 55 2.51 -11.44 0.94
CA GLY A 55 1.49 -10.86 0.05
C GLY A 55 0.15 -10.59 0.73
N ILE A 56 0.05 -10.82 2.04
CA ILE A 56 -1.14 -10.57 2.84
C ILE A 56 -1.03 -9.20 3.51
N THR A 57 -2.14 -8.45 3.51
CA THR A 57 -2.24 -7.20 4.27
C THR A 57 -2.73 -7.49 5.68
N ARG A 58 -1.96 -7.10 6.70
CA ARG A 58 -2.25 -7.32 8.12
C ARG A 58 -2.39 -6.00 8.87
N ILE A 59 -3.03 -6.07 10.03
CA ILE A 59 -3.06 -4.94 10.99
C ILE A 59 -1.89 -5.13 11.95
N CYS A 60 -1.02 -4.14 12.01
CA CYS A 60 0.18 -4.17 12.83
C CYS A 60 0.20 -3.00 13.80
N LYS A 61 0.62 -3.26 15.04
CA LYS A 61 0.71 -2.25 16.09
C LYS A 61 2.15 -1.76 16.24
N ILE A 62 2.35 -0.45 16.39
CA ILE A 62 3.68 0.12 16.64
C ILE A 62 4.16 -0.30 18.03
N ARG A 63 5.34 -0.92 18.12
CA ARG A 63 5.96 -1.27 19.40
C ARG A 63 6.19 -0.01 20.23
N GLY A 64 5.86 -0.05 21.53
CA GLY A 64 5.98 1.10 22.43
C GLY A 64 7.39 1.74 22.47
N LYS A 65 8.43 0.93 22.24
CA LYS A 65 9.83 1.40 22.13
C LYS A 65 10.06 2.32 20.92
N MET A 66 9.38 2.07 19.80
CA MET A 66 9.51 2.85 18.57
C MET A 66 8.86 4.23 18.68
N ILE A 67 7.70 4.33 19.34
CA ILE A 67 6.90 5.57 19.43
C ILE A 67 7.74 6.82 19.82
N LYS A 68 8.73 6.64 20.71
CA LYS A 68 9.60 7.74 21.17
C LYS A 68 10.90 7.88 20.38
N ARG A 69 11.28 6.86 19.62
CA ARG A 69 12.58 6.79 18.93
C ARG A 69 12.47 7.13 17.46
N GLU A 70 11.49 6.59 16.78
CA GLU A 70 11.38 6.62 15.34
C GLU A 70 9.91 6.74 14.93
N PHE A 71 9.66 7.67 14.01
CA PHE A 71 8.34 7.88 13.45
C PHE A 71 8.18 7.02 12.20
N VAL A 72 7.03 6.36 12.08
CA VAL A 72 6.67 5.48 10.96
C VAL A 72 5.49 6.10 10.25
N ASP A 73 5.58 6.23 8.94
CA ASP A 73 4.52 6.76 8.08
C ASP A 73 4.16 5.79 6.95
N ALA A 74 3.09 6.10 6.22
CA ALA A 74 2.69 5.34 5.04
C ALA A 74 3.82 5.30 4.01
N GLY A 75 4.09 4.11 3.47
CA GLY A 75 5.12 3.89 2.45
C GLY A 75 6.47 3.45 3.00
N ASP A 76 6.68 3.54 4.32
CA ASP A 76 7.90 3.06 4.96
C ASP A 76 8.01 1.52 4.91
N LEU A 77 9.25 1.03 4.78
CA LEU A 77 9.59 -0.37 4.95
C LEU A 77 9.93 -0.66 6.41
N VAL A 78 9.31 -1.70 6.95
CA VAL A 78 9.39 -2.04 8.36
C VAL A 78 9.61 -3.54 8.56
N LEU A 79 10.22 -3.88 9.69
CA LEU A 79 10.28 -5.24 10.20
C LEU A 79 9.11 -5.50 11.13
N ILE A 80 8.39 -6.58 10.90
CA ILE A 80 7.20 -7.00 11.65
C ILE A 80 7.47 -8.34 12.31
N SER A 81 7.02 -8.48 13.56
CA SER A 81 6.88 -9.78 14.22
C SER A 81 5.42 -10.19 14.11
N LEU A 82 5.15 -11.36 13.56
CA LEU A 82 3.81 -11.94 13.61
C LEU A 82 3.55 -12.45 15.03
N ARG A 83 2.28 -12.41 15.44
CA ARG A 83 1.82 -13.07 16.66
C ARG A 83 1.07 -14.32 16.26
N GLU A 84 1.60 -15.45 16.67
CA GLU A 84 0.90 -16.72 16.57
C GLU A 84 -0.21 -16.74 17.63
N LEU A 85 -1.44 -16.87 17.19
CA LEU A 85 -2.57 -17.23 18.03
C LEU A 85 -2.60 -18.75 18.12
N GLU A 86 -2.97 -19.29 19.27
CA GLU A 86 -2.99 -20.75 19.54
C GLU A 86 -3.95 -21.53 18.61
N GLN A 87 -4.76 -20.84 17.78
CA GLN A 87 -5.76 -21.43 16.89
C GLN A 87 -5.37 -21.41 15.40
N ASP A 88 -4.18 -20.91 15.03
CA ASP A 88 -3.77 -20.59 13.63
C ASP A 88 -3.51 -21.78 12.69
N THR A 89 -4.23 -22.89 12.87
CA THR A 89 -4.02 -24.11 12.07
C THR A 89 -4.63 -24.05 10.68
N THR A 90 -5.57 -23.13 10.38
CA THR A 90 -6.16 -23.01 9.03
C THR A 90 -5.61 -21.83 8.24
N GLU A 91 -5.61 -21.95 6.91
CA GLU A 91 -5.10 -20.91 6.00
C GLU A 91 -5.89 -19.59 6.09
N ALA A 92 -7.15 -19.64 6.50
CA ALA A 92 -7.97 -18.46 6.75
C ALA A 92 -7.46 -17.67 7.97
N ASP A 93 -7.08 -18.36 9.05
CA ASP A 93 -6.57 -17.74 10.28
C ASP A 93 -5.24 -17.04 10.03
N LYS A 94 -4.44 -17.58 9.10
CA LYS A 94 -3.20 -16.93 8.65
C LYS A 94 -3.43 -15.55 8.07
N LYS A 95 -4.62 -15.19 7.58
CA LYS A 95 -4.91 -13.83 7.10
C LYS A 95 -5.19 -12.86 8.23
N GLU A 96 -5.74 -13.37 9.34
CA GLU A 96 -6.20 -12.57 10.46
C GLU A 96 -5.11 -12.34 11.51
N MET A 97 -4.00 -13.09 11.47
CA MET A 97 -2.91 -12.87 12.42
C MET A 97 -2.45 -11.41 12.42
N ARG A 98 -2.38 -10.87 13.64
CA ARG A 98 -1.93 -9.52 13.91
C ARG A 98 -0.43 -9.51 14.15
N GLY A 99 0.20 -8.38 13.88
CA GLY A 99 1.64 -8.21 14.07
C GLY A 99 2.01 -7.01 14.94
N ASP A 100 3.26 -6.97 15.36
CA ASP A 100 3.89 -5.78 15.94
C ASP A 100 5.02 -5.27 15.03
N ILE A 101 5.08 -3.96 14.84
CA ILE A 101 6.16 -3.30 14.12
C ILE A 101 7.35 -3.17 15.07
N LEU A 102 8.49 -3.74 14.68
CA LEU A 102 9.68 -3.88 15.52
C LEU A 102 10.72 -2.79 15.27
N ALA A 103 10.97 -2.50 13.99
CA ALA A 103 11.95 -1.53 13.52
C ALA A 103 11.59 -1.02 12.12
N LYS A 104 12.06 0.17 11.77
CA LYS A 104 11.97 0.73 10.42
C LYS A 104 13.31 0.54 9.71
N TYR A 105 13.27 0.20 8.43
CA TYR A 105 14.47 0.14 7.61
C TYR A 105 14.83 1.54 7.11
N PRO A 106 16.09 1.99 7.28
CA PRO A 106 16.54 3.23 6.68
C PRO A 106 16.68 3.06 5.16
N TYR A 107 16.58 4.17 4.43
CA TYR A 107 16.59 4.16 2.96
C TYR A 107 17.84 3.53 2.34
N GLU A 108 18.98 3.64 3.02
CA GLU A 108 20.27 3.12 2.56
C GLU A 108 20.27 1.59 2.46
N CYS A 109 19.66 0.91 3.44
CA CYS A 109 19.59 -0.55 3.49
C CYS A 109 18.57 -1.16 2.51
N ILE A 110 17.65 -0.36 1.95
CA ILE A 110 16.59 -0.83 1.03
C ILE A 110 17.20 -1.49 -0.22
N SER A 111 18.31 -0.95 -0.72
CA SER A 111 18.97 -1.46 -1.93
C SER A 111 19.58 -2.86 -1.71
N GLU A 112 20.04 -3.14 -0.49
CA GLU A 112 20.55 -4.46 -0.11
C GLU A 112 19.39 -5.42 0.12
N LEU A 113 18.33 -4.95 0.79
CA LEU A 113 17.12 -5.72 1.04
C LEU A 113 16.46 -6.23 -0.25
N ARG A 114 16.55 -5.46 -1.34
CA ARG A 114 16.03 -5.84 -2.66
C ARG A 114 16.81 -6.97 -3.32
N LYS A 115 18.07 -7.16 -2.95
CA LYS A 115 18.96 -8.20 -3.51
C LYS A 115 18.85 -9.52 -2.77
N GLU A 116 18.37 -9.50 -1.53
CA GLU A 116 18.22 -10.71 -0.75
C GLU A 116 17.16 -11.66 -1.35
N GLU A 117 17.46 -12.95 -1.33
CA GLU A 117 16.56 -13.98 -1.81
C GLU A 117 15.41 -14.18 -0.82
N GLY A 118 14.17 -14.23 -1.33
CA GLY A 118 12.97 -14.41 -0.51
C GLY A 118 12.22 -13.12 -0.15
N VAL A 119 12.66 -11.94 -0.62
CA VAL A 119 11.90 -10.69 -0.47
C VAL A 119 11.06 -10.42 -1.72
N ASN A 120 9.76 -10.19 -1.53
CA ASN A 120 8.84 -9.87 -2.61
C ASN A 120 9.12 -8.48 -3.18
N GLN A 121 9.31 -8.41 -4.50
CA GLN A 121 9.53 -7.15 -5.21
C GLN A 121 8.35 -6.19 -5.11
N SER A 122 7.14 -6.73 -4.92
CA SER A 122 5.90 -5.98 -4.72
C SER A 122 5.93 -5.05 -3.51
N LEU A 123 6.76 -5.35 -2.51
CA LEU A 123 6.95 -4.48 -1.34
C LEU A 123 7.54 -3.12 -1.72
N PHE A 124 8.27 -3.01 -2.83
CA PHE A 124 8.98 -1.79 -3.21
C PHE A 124 8.20 -0.89 -4.19
N VAL A 125 6.98 -1.26 -4.58
CA VAL A 125 6.16 -0.50 -5.54
C VAL A 125 5.59 0.78 -4.92
N THR A 126 5.58 1.90 -5.65
CA THR A 126 5.02 3.17 -5.18
C THR A 126 3.57 3.01 -4.70
N LEU A 127 3.21 3.66 -3.58
CA LEU A 127 1.89 3.53 -2.94
C LEU A 127 0.72 3.79 -3.91
N GLU A 128 0.87 4.75 -4.81
CA GLU A 128 -0.15 5.16 -5.78
C GLU A 128 -0.50 4.06 -6.79
N SER A 129 0.42 3.13 -7.03
CA SER A 129 0.19 1.99 -7.93
C SER A 129 -0.52 0.82 -7.24
N LEU A 130 -0.69 0.86 -5.91
CA LEU A 130 -1.42 -0.14 -5.13
C LEU A 130 -2.80 0.42 -4.75
N VAL A 131 -3.79 0.18 -5.60
CA VAL A 131 -5.19 0.36 -5.21
C VAL A 131 -5.62 -0.90 -4.45
N ASP A 132 -5.91 -0.76 -3.16
CA ASP A 132 -6.44 -1.81 -2.27
C ASP A 132 -5.69 -3.16 -2.26
N GLY A 133 -4.35 -3.12 -2.25
CA GLY A 133 -3.53 -4.33 -2.03
C GLY A 133 -3.54 -5.33 -3.21
N LYS A 134 -4.07 -4.93 -4.36
CA LYS A 134 -3.89 -5.64 -5.63
C LYS A 134 -2.92 -4.86 -6.51
N ILE A 135 -1.90 -5.55 -7.00
CA ILE A 135 -1.08 -5.06 -8.09
C ILE A 135 -2.01 -5.08 -9.32
N PRO A 136 -2.17 -3.99 -10.07
CA PRO A 136 -2.88 -4.06 -11.34
C PRO A 136 -2.09 -5.04 -12.22
N SER A 137 -2.62 -6.25 -12.38
CA SER A 137 -2.18 -7.15 -13.43
C SER A 137 -2.27 -6.36 -14.73
N LYS A 138 -1.17 -6.30 -15.48
CA LYS A 138 -1.09 -5.66 -16.79
C LYS A 138 -2.11 -6.30 -17.73
N THR A 139 -3.35 -5.86 -17.66
CA THR A 139 -4.38 -6.13 -18.65
C THR A 139 -5.31 -4.94 -18.63
N GLU A 140 -5.29 -4.24 -19.77
CA GLU A 140 -6.32 -3.36 -20.31
C GLU A 140 -6.33 -1.90 -19.84
N GLU A 141 -5.73 -1.09 -20.72
CA GLU A 141 -6.20 0.24 -21.16
C GLU A 141 -5.97 1.44 -20.23
N ALA A 142 -4.72 1.89 -20.18
CA ALA A 142 -4.42 3.33 -20.14
C ALA A 142 -3.54 3.66 -21.35
N GLY A 143 -4.19 4.01 -22.47
CA GLY A 143 -3.51 4.48 -23.67
C GLY A 143 -2.87 5.84 -23.42
N PHE A 144 -1.54 5.87 -23.31
CA PHE A 144 -0.74 7.08 -23.46
C PHE A 144 0.29 6.79 -24.56
N VAL A 145 -0.10 7.05 -25.81
CA VAL A 145 0.81 6.99 -26.96
C VAL A 145 1.47 8.37 -27.05
N PHE A 146 2.79 8.40 -26.83
CA PHE A 146 3.61 9.59 -27.02
C PHE A 146 3.82 9.77 -28.53
N ASP A 147 3.04 10.67 -29.12
CA ASP A 147 3.14 11.03 -30.54
C ASP A 147 4.42 11.85 -30.76
N HIS A 148 5.46 11.18 -31.26
CA HIS A 148 6.63 11.87 -31.81
C HIS A 148 6.28 12.26 -33.24
N GLY A 149 5.71 13.46 -33.37
CA GLY A 149 5.26 14.01 -34.64
C GLY A 149 6.37 14.05 -35.70
N SER A 150 6.04 13.45 -36.84
CA SER A 150 6.62 13.77 -38.14
C SER A 150 5.65 13.36 -39.24
N GLU A 151 5.41 14.31 -40.15
CA GLU A 151 4.93 14.14 -41.53
C GLU A 151 3.40 13.99 -41.67
N ASP A 152 2.73 15.05 -42.10
CA ASP A 152 2.54 15.47 -43.51
C ASP A 152 1.28 14.84 -44.10
N GLU A 153 0.51 15.70 -44.77
CA GLU A 153 -0.84 15.49 -45.26
C GLU A 153 -0.99 14.27 -46.19
N MET A 154 -2.15 13.60 -46.15
CA MET A 154 -2.98 13.37 -47.35
C MET A 154 -4.29 12.61 -47.09
N GLU A 155 -5.37 13.28 -47.49
CA GLU A 155 -6.60 12.86 -48.19
C GLU A 155 -7.57 11.78 -47.62
N ASP A 156 -8.81 12.25 -47.46
CA ASP A 156 -10.05 11.52 -47.28
C ASP A 156 -10.29 10.41 -48.32
N ASN A 157 -10.72 9.23 -47.85
CA ASN A 157 -11.59 8.35 -48.65
C ASN A 157 -12.59 7.62 -47.76
N ARG A 158 -13.80 8.17 -47.74
CA ARG A 158 -15.00 7.56 -47.17
C ARG A 158 -15.68 6.70 -48.26
N PRO A 159 -16.13 5.47 -47.98
CA PRO A 159 -17.26 4.90 -48.69
C PRO A 159 -18.51 4.76 -47.80
N VAL A 160 -19.65 4.98 -48.44
CA VAL A 160 -21.01 5.18 -47.91
C VAL A 160 -21.85 3.90 -48.06
N SER A 161 -22.84 3.78 -47.17
CA SER A 161 -24.12 3.04 -47.24
C SER A 161 -24.14 1.50 -47.29
N ASN A 162 -24.90 0.90 -46.38
CA ASN A 162 -26.24 0.44 -46.74
C ASN A 162 -27.21 0.36 -45.54
N THR A 163 -28.40 0.86 -45.84
CA THR A 163 -29.65 1.03 -45.09
C THR A 163 -30.28 -0.31 -44.68
N ILE A 164 -31.09 -0.35 -43.60
CA ILE A 164 -32.50 -0.80 -43.58
C ILE A 164 -33.08 -0.69 -42.15
N GLU A 165 -33.91 0.34 -42.02
CA GLU A 165 -35.23 0.42 -41.37
C GLU A 165 -35.41 0.41 -39.84
N GLN A 166 -35.95 1.56 -39.41
CA GLN A 166 -36.60 1.89 -38.17
C GLN A 166 -38.01 1.30 -38.11
N LYS A 167 -38.47 0.91 -36.90
CA LYS A 167 -39.87 1.07 -36.49
C LYS A 167 -39.97 1.62 -35.06
N LYS A 168 -40.11 2.93 -35.05
CA LYS A 168 -40.97 3.82 -34.23
C LYS A 168 -42.45 3.33 -34.28
N ASP A 169 -43.40 3.53 -33.36
CA ASP A 169 -43.86 4.64 -32.49
C ASP A 169 -44.86 3.99 -31.46
N ASP A 170 -44.92 4.33 -30.17
CA ASP A 170 -45.72 5.37 -29.46
C ASP A 170 -46.96 4.86 -28.69
N VAL A 171 -47.13 5.39 -27.45
CA VAL A 171 -48.40 5.80 -26.75
C VAL A 171 -49.32 4.64 -26.28
N GLU A 172 -49.92 4.57 -25.08
CA GLU A 172 -50.64 5.54 -24.23
C GLU A 172 -50.81 4.99 -22.79
N SER A 173 -51.14 5.90 -21.87
CA SER A 173 -51.55 5.74 -20.46
C SER A 173 -52.87 4.98 -20.28
N ASP A 174 -53.07 4.36 -19.10
CA ASP A 174 -54.37 4.40 -18.39
C ASP A 174 -54.17 4.12 -16.88
N ASP A 175 -54.61 5.09 -16.08
CA ASP A 175 -54.96 4.94 -14.67
C ASP A 175 -56.19 4.04 -14.55
N ASP A 176 -56.31 3.23 -13.49
CA ASP A 176 -57.60 2.98 -12.80
C ASP A 176 -57.42 2.17 -11.50
N ASP A 177 -57.78 2.81 -10.40
CA ASP A 177 -58.02 2.20 -9.09
C ASP A 177 -59.25 1.27 -9.12
N VAL A 178 -59.11 0.01 -8.66
CA VAL A 178 -60.25 -0.74 -8.12
C VAL A 178 -59.88 -1.48 -6.83
N ASN A 179 -60.57 -1.01 -5.79
CA ASN A 179 -60.62 -1.40 -4.40
C ASN A 179 -61.23 -2.81 -4.18
N ILE A 180 -60.75 -3.60 -3.21
CA ILE A 180 -61.55 -4.61 -2.49
C ILE A 180 -61.07 -4.67 -1.03
N ASP A 181 -61.88 -4.04 -0.17
CA ASP A 181 -62.00 -4.31 1.25
C ASP A 181 -62.74 -5.66 1.46
N LYS A 182 -62.38 -6.34 2.56
CA LYS A 182 -63.14 -7.37 3.32
C LYS A 182 -63.32 -8.76 2.71
N LEU A 183 -62.66 -9.74 3.34
CA LEU A 183 -63.32 -10.61 4.32
C LEU A 183 -62.34 -11.08 5.40
#